data_AF-A0A9E7GDG8-F1
#
_entry.id   AF-A0A9E7GDG8-F1
#
_cell.length_a   1.000
_cell.length_b   1.000
_cell.length_c   1.000
_cell.angle_alpha   90.00
_cell.angle_beta   90.00
_cell.angle_gamma   90.00
#
_symmetry.space_group_name_H-M   'P 1'
#
loop_
_entity.id
_entity.type
_entity.pdbx_description
1 polymer ?
#
loop_
_entity_poly.entity_id
_entity_poly.type
_entity_poly.pdbx_seq_one_letter_code
_entity_poly.pdbx_strand_id
1 'polypeptide(L)'
;MASSSSPSLSPSPKSSSVSDNADKEGQQELQGKIRGHEVAISELEHLQPSRAVYQKSGNIFFRRSIKTAIASEQKQLDLAKARLQKLNAI
;
A
#
# COMPACT_ATOMS: atom_id res chain seq x y z
N MET A 1 34.28 25.14 -50.21
CA MET A 1 32.83 24.78 -50.18
C MET A 1 32.70 23.51 -49.36
N ALA A 2 31.71 23.50 -48.46
CA ALA A 2 31.60 22.61 -47.31
C ALA A 2 31.21 21.17 -47.67
N SER A 3 31.66 20.21 -46.86
CA SER A 3 31.01 18.90 -46.73
C SER A 3 31.26 18.37 -45.32
N SER A 4 30.39 18.78 -44.40
CA SER A 4 30.24 18.21 -43.06
C SER A 4 29.23 17.08 -43.14
N SER A 5 29.63 15.85 -42.81
CA SER A 5 28.72 14.72 -42.67
C SER A 5 28.81 14.20 -41.23
N SER A 6 27.87 14.66 -40.40
CA SER A 6 27.57 14.04 -39.10
C SER A 6 26.38 13.11 -39.27
N PRO A 7 26.46 11.82 -38.87
CA PRO A 7 25.26 11.02 -38.67
C PRO A 7 24.68 11.30 -37.28
N SER A 8 23.39 11.63 -37.26
CA SER A 8 22.63 11.91 -36.05
C SER A 8 22.50 10.67 -35.16
N LEU A 9 22.97 10.78 -33.92
CA LEU A 9 22.57 9.87 -32.85
C LEU A 9 21.13 10.21 -32.46
N SER A 10 20.18 9.49 -33.05
CA SER A 10 18.80 9.47 -32.57
C SER A 10 18.77 8.82 -31.19
N PRO A 11 18.35 9.51 -30.11
CA PRO A 11 18.13 8.85 -28.84
C PRO A 11 16.84 8.03 -28.95
N SER A 12 16.94 6.72 -28.74
CA SER A 12 15.78 5.83 -28.60
C SER A 12 14.86 6.32 -27.47
N PRO A 13 13.52 6.24 -27.63
CA PRO A 13 12.60 6.63 -26.58
C PRO A 13 12.66 5.61 -25.43
N LYS A 14 13.37 5.94 -24.35
CA LYS A 14 13.17 5.29 -23.05
C LYS A 14 11.88 5.84 -22.44
N SER A 15 10.74 5.23 -22.75
CA SER A 15 9.46 5.66 -22.16
C SER A 15 8.50 4.50 -21.90
N SER A 16 8.99 3.37 -21.39
CA SER A 16 8.14 2.31 -20.83
C SER A 16 8.44 1.95 -19.37
N SER A 17 9.57 2.38 -18.81
CA SER A 17 10.01 1.92 -17.47
C SER A 17 9.43 2.70 -16.28
N VAL A 18 8.63 3.74 -16.51
CA VAL A 18 8.11 4.59 -15.42
C VAL A 18 6.83 3.99 -14.82
N SER A 19 5.97 3.38 -15.65
CA SER A 19 4.70 2.78 -15.20
C SER A 19 4.90 1.47 -14.46
N ASP A 20 5.76 0.57 -14.96
CA ASP A 20 6.00 -0.74 -14.34
C ASP A 20 6.61 -0.66 -12.92
N ASN A 21 7.39 0.39 -12.63
CA ASN A 21 7.98 0.57 -11.31
C ASN A 21 6.97 1.14 -10.30
N ALA A 22 6.11 2.07 -10.72
CA ALA A 22 5.08 2.64 -9.87
C ALA A 22 4.05 1.59 -9.42
N ASP A 23 3.70 0.65 -10.32
CA ASP A 23 2.77 -0.43 -9.99
C ASP A 23 3.38 -1.45 -9.02
N LYS A 24 4.67 -1.77 -9.14
CA LYS A 24 5.39 -2.64 -8.21
C LYS A 24 5.60 -2.01 -6.84
N GLU A 25 5.94 -0.72 -6.79
CA GLU A 25 6.04 0.04 -5.54
C GLU A 25 4.69 0.11 -4.82
N GLY A 26 3.59 0.34 -5.55
CA GLY A 26 2.24 0.32 -5.00
C GLY A 26 1.81 -1.05 -4.49
N GLN A 27 2.18 -2.13 -5.18
CA GLN A 27 1.95 -3.50 -4.72
C GLN A 27 2.73 -3.81 -3.44
N GLN A 28 4.00 -3.40 -3.35
CA GLN A 28 4.83 -3.62 -2.16
C GLN A 28 4.31 -2.85 -0.94
N GLU A 29 3.92 -1.58 -1.13
CA GLU A 29 3.28 -0.79 -0.07
C GLU A 29 1.97 -1.46 0.41
N LEU A 30 1.17 -1.97 -0.53
CA LEU A 30 -0.09 -2.66 -0.21
C LEU A 30 0.14 -3.96 0.57
N GLN A 31 1.15 -4.74 0.20
CA GLN A 31 1.56 -5.94 0.96
C GLN A 31 2.02 -5.57 2.37
N GLY A 32 2.77 -4.47 2.52
CA GLY A 32 3.15 -3.93 3.83
C GLY A 32 1.94 -3.58 4.68
N LYS A 33 0.92 -2.94 4.10
CA LYS A 33 -0.35 -2.63 4.78
C LYS A 33 -1.10 -3.89 5.21
N ILE A 34 -1.19 -4.91 4.35
CA ILE A 34 -1.82 -6.19 4.68
C ILE A 34 -1.16 -6.81 5.92
N ARG A 35 0.18 -6.91 5.92
CA ARG A 35 0.92 -7.44 7.07
C ARG A 35 0.68 -6.58 8.32
N GLY A 36 0.65 -5.26 8.19
CA GLY A 36 0.34 -4.35 9.30
C GLY A 36 -1.04 -4.61 9.93
N HIS A 37 -2.07 -4.81 9.11
CA HIS A 37 -3.41 -5.13 9.59
C HIS A 37 -3.47 -6.52 10.26
N GLU A 38 -2.78 -7.52 9.73
CA GLU A 38 -2.69 -8.86 10.34
C GLU A 38 -2.05 -8.82 11.73
N VAL A 39 -0.96 -8.07 11.87
CA VAL A 39 -0.29 -7.86 13.16
C VAL A 39 -1.21 -7.12 14.13
N ALA A 40 -1.86 -6.03 13.68
CA ALA A 40 -2.75 -5.24 14.53
C ALA A 40 -3.94 -6.07 15.06
N ILE A 41 -4.54 -6.93 14.24
CA ILE A 41 -5.61 -7.85 14.67
C ILE A 41 -5.08 -8.78 15.75
N SER A 42 -3.94 -9.43 15.51
CA SER A 42 -3.34 -10.35 16.48
C SER A 42 -3.02 -9.64 17.80
N GLU A 43 -2.42 -8.45 17.75
CA GLU A 43 -2.12 -7.67 18.96
C GLU A 43 -3.40 -7.31 19.73
N LEU A 44 -4.45 -6.86 19.03
CA LEU A 44 -5.73 -6.50 19.63
C LEU A 44 -6.43 -7.70 20.28
N GLU A 45 -6.36 -8.89 19.68
CA GLU A 45 -6.93 -10.13 20.23
C GLU A 45 -6.27 -10.58 21.54
N HIS A 46 -4.98 -10.30 21.70
CA HIS A 46 -4.22 -10.64 22.92
C HIS A 46 -4.34 -9.57 24.03
N LEU A 47 -5.07 -8.47 23.80
CA LEU A 47 -5.35 -7.49 24.84
C LEU A 47 -6.44 -7.96 25.79
N GLN A 48 -6.35 -7.54 27.05
CA GLN A 48 -7.43 -7.73 28.01
C GLN A 48 -8.70 -7.01 27.52
N PRO A 49 -9.88 -7.66 27.51
CA PRO A 49 -11.12 -7.08 26.96
C PRO A 49 -11.56 -5.75 27.59
N SER A 50 -11.18 -5.49 28.84
CA SER A 50 -11.46 -4.24 29.57
C SER A 50 -10.54 -3.08 29.18
N ARG A 51 -9.44 -3.34 28.47
CA ARG A 51 -8.46 -2.34 28.09
C ARG A 51 -9.06 -1.40 27.05
N ALA A 52 -8.92 -0.09 27.28
CA ALA A 52 -9.33 0.91 26.31
C ALA A 52 -8.34 0.96 25.14
N VAL A 53 -8.87 1.03 23.92
CA VAL A 53 -8.10 1.25 22.68
C VAL A 53 -8.55 2.54 22.02
N TYR A 54 -7.69 3.12 21.20
CA TYR A 54 -7.94 4.41 20.57
C TYR A 54 -7.61 4.35 19.09
N GLN A 55 -8.50 4.89 18.26
CA GLN A 55 -8.24 5.09 16.84
C GLN A 55 -7.84 6.54 16.62
N LYS A 56 -6.67 6.75 16.02
CA LYS A 56 -6.18 8.08 15.64
C LYS A 56 -6.74 8.49 14.27
N SER A 57 -7.29 9.69 14.18
CA SER A 57 -7.67 10.34 12.92
C SER A 57 -7.13 11.77 12.94
N GLY A 58 -6.09 12.03 12.15
CA GLY A 58 -5.31 13.27 12.24
C GLY A 58 -4.76 13.45 13.66
N ASN A 59 -5.16 14.53 14.33
CA ASN A 59 -4.75 14.85 15.70
C ASN A 59 -5.78 14.43 16.78
N ILE A 60 -6.84 13.73 16.39
CA ILE A 60 -7.93 13.33 17.30
C ILE A 60 -7.87 11.84 17.56
N PHE A 61 -8.13 11.44 18.81
CA PHE A 61 -8.19 10.04 19.23
C PHE A 61 -9.61 9.68 19.65
N PHE A 62 -10.20 8.69 18.99
CA PHE A 62 -11.53 8.16 19.31
C PHE A 62 -11.38 6.88 20.12
N ARG A 63 -11.94 6.88 21.34
CA ARG A 63 -11.98 5.67 22.16
C ARG A 63 -12.84 4.61 21.47
N ARG A 64 -12.33 3.39 21.38
CA ARG A 64 -13.02 2.22 20.83
C ARG A 64 -12.96 1.04 21.78
N SER A 65 -13.83 0.07 21.53
CA SER A 65 -13.71 -1.26 22.13
C SER A 65 -12.81 -2.14 21.27
N ILE A 66 -12.13 -3.12 21.89
CA ILE A 66 -11.28 -4.07 21.17
C ILE A 66 -12.05 -4.76 20.05
N LYS A 67 -13.29 -5.20 20.29
CA LYS A 67 -14.15 -5.82 19.29
C LYS A 67 -14.39 -4.94 18.05
N THR A 68 -14.65 -3.65 18.25
CA THR A 68 -14.89 -2.72 17.12
C THR A 68 -13.60 -2.31 16.41
N ALA A 69 -12.47 -2.30 17.13
CA ALA A 69 -11.15 -2.13 16.54
C ALA A 69 -10.79 -3.33 15.64
N ILE A 70 -10.93 -4.57 16.12
CA ILE A 70 -10.68 -5.79 15.34
C ILE A 70 -11.55 -5.83 14.07
N ALA A 71 -12.85 -5.57 14.20
CA ALA A 71 -13.76 -5.56 13.05
C ALA A 71 -13.37 -4.50 11.99
N SER A 72 -12.84 -3.36 12.45
CA SER A 72 -12.34 -2.31 11.57
C SER A 72 -11.06 -2.74 10.84
N GLU A 73 -10.10 -3.33 11.55
CA GLU A 73 -8.87 -3.84 10.95
C GLU A 73 -9.14 -4.97 9.96
N GLN A 74 -10.04 -5.91 10.30
CA GLN A 74 -10.46 -6.99 9.40
C GLN A 74 -11.05 -6.44 8.10
N LYS A 75 -11.92 -5.43 8.20
CA LYS A 75 -12.48 -4.78 7.00
C LYS A 75 -11.39 -4.14 6.12
N GLN A 76 -10.38 -3.51 6.72
CA GLN A 76 -9.29 -2.90 5.95
C GLN A 76 -8.38 -3.95 5.32
N LEU A 77 -8.11 -5.04 6.04
CA LEU A 77 -7.39 -6.19 5.54
C LEU A 77 -8.08 -6.80 4.32
N ASP A 78 -9.39 -7.04 4.39
CA ASP A 78 -10.15 -7.62 3.27
C ASP A 78 -10.12 -6.70 2.04
N LEU A 79 -10.28 -5.39 2.24
CA LEU A 79 -10.18 -4.41 1.15
C LEU A 79 -8.76 -4.37 0.54
N ALA A 80 -7.72 -4.46 1.37
CA ALA A 80 -6.35 -4.46 0.89
C ALA A 80 -6.02 -5.75 0.12
N LYS A 81 -6.47 -6.92 0.59
CA LYS A 81 -6.34 -8.20 -0.12
C LYS A 81 -7.07 -8.18 -1.46
N ALA A 82 -8.30 -7.66 -1.50
CA ALA A 82 -9.06 -7.52 -2.74
C ALA A 82 -8.38 -6.59 -3.76
N ARG A 83 -7.81 -5.47 -3.30
CA ARG A 83 -7.02 -4.56 -4.15
C ARG A 83 -5.76 -5.24 -4.69
N LEU A 84 -5.06 -6.01 -3.86
CA LEU A 84 -3.85 -6.73 -4.27
C LEU A 84 -4.18 -7.79 -5.33
N GLN A 85 -5.27 -8.53 -5.15
CA GLN A 85 -5.75 -9.50 -6.14
C GLN A 85 -6.04 -8.83 -7.48
N LYS A 86 -6.68 -7.65 -7.46
CA LYS A 86 -6.94 -6.89 -8.69
C LYS A 86 -5.66 -6.45 -9.41
N LEU A 87 -4.64 -6.03 -8.67
CA LEU A 87 -3.34 -5.63 -9.23
C LEU A 87 -2.53 -6.81 -9.77
N ASN A 88 -2.68 -8.00 -9.19
CA ASN A 88 -2.02 -9.22 -9.65
C ASN A 88 -2.73 -9.91 -10.82
N ALA A 89 -3.97 -9.51 -11.12
CA ALA A 89 -4.77 -10.06 -12.23
C ALA A 89 -4.58 -9.29 -13.55
N ILE A 90 -3.73 -8.26 -13.54
CA ILE A 90 -3.29 -7.46 -14.70
C ILE A 90 -1.89 -7.95 -15.08
#